data_AF-A0A8T6LW30-F1
#
_entry.id   AF-A0A8T6LW30-F1
#
_cell.length_a   1.000
_cell.length_b   1.000
_cell.length_c   1.000
_cell.angle_alpha   90.00
_cell.angle_beta   90.00
_cell.angle_gamma   90.00
#
_symmetry.space_group_name_H-M   'P 1'
#
loop_
_entity.id
_entity.type
_entity.pdbx_description
1 polymer ?
#
loop_
_entity_poly.entity_id
_entity_poly.type
_entity_poly.pdbx_seq_one_letter_code
_entity_poly.pdbx_strand_id
1 'polypeptide(L)'
;MELEEVYPNLFHVEFQSSEDLTKSFVRLHGHYETPKFRNKFFSVEDYNKWFSKIPWVKEAQIKLSHVARGFNVPKYSFLPFFEGKFDPLSEEEKTLLDLVDKLKNEDYYIISSLENDYDNFKHEVSHGLFYLNKNYKREVKNELSQINENDYWRMWDFLKQTKLIHKKIMDDEMHAHLLTNYSSFVDEDGQLLKGLEKYVFRFEKIFSKYSNGIKGL
;
A
#
# COMPACT_ATOMS: atom_id res chain seq x y z
N MET A 1 -0.15 -4.29 19.37
CA MET A 1 0.07 -3.29 18.30
C MET A 1 1.03 -2.26 18.86
N GLU A 2 2.15 -2.04 18.19
CA GLU A 2 3.15 -1.04 18.56
C GLU A 2 3.42 -0.14 17.35
N LEU A 3 3.78 1.12 17.61
CA LEU A 3 4.08 2.10 16.57
C LEU A 3 5.55 2.50 16.70
N GLU A 4 6.35 2.17 15.70
CA GLU A 4 7.77 2.51 15.66
C GLU A 4 8.07 3.50 14.54
N GLU A 5 8.86 4.54 14.82
CA GLU A 5 9.45 5.36 13.77
C GLU A 5 10.67 4.63 13.17
N VAL A 6 10.53 4.19 11.91
CA VAL A 6 11.55 3.44 11.17
C VAL A 6 12.41 4.35 10.29
N TYR A 7 11.92 5.54 9.95
CA TYR A 7 12.60 6.61 9.21
C TYR A 7 11.92 7.95 9.55
N PRO A 8 12.56 9.12 9.43
CA PRO A 8 11.93 10.39 9.77
C PRO A 8 10.53 10.55 9.15
N ASN A 9 9.52 10.71 10.01
CA ASN A 9 8.09 10.82 9.68
C ASN A 9 7.45 9.57 9.03
N LEU A 10 8.15 8.44 9.00
CA LEU A 10 7.63 7.14 8.54
C LEU A 10 7.51 6.21 9.74
N PHE A 11 6.28 5.85 10.07
CA PHE A 11 5.97 5.00 11.19
C PHE A 11 5.45 3.65 10.71
N HIS A 12 5.88 2.59 11.37
CA HIS A 12 5.52 1.21 11.08
C HIS A 12 4.71 0.60 12.21
N VAL A 13 3.69 -0.17 11.83
CA VAL A 13 2.92 -1.03 12.73
C VAL A 13 3.01 -2.47 12.20
N GLU A 14 3.65 -3.33 12.98
CA GLU A 14 3.76 -4.75 12.64
C GLU A 14 2.61 -5.57 13.23
N PHE A 15 2.14 -6.57 12.46
CA PHE A 15 1.05 -7.46 12.84
C PHE A 15 1.44 -8.93 12.72
N GLN A 16 1.01 -9.73 13.69
CA GLN A 16 1.17 -11.19 13.63
C GLN A 16 0.07 -11.87 12.78
N SER A 17 -1.04 -11.17 12.57
CA SER A 17 -2.21 -11.69 11.88
C SER A 17 -2.69 -10.73 10.81
N SER A 18 -2.90 -11.25 9.60
CA SER A 18 -3.54 -10.50 8.52
C SER A 18 -4.97 -10.09 8.87
N GLU A 19 -5.65 -10.81 9.77
CA GLU A 19 -6.97 -10.43 10.22
C GLU A 19 -6.95 -9.13 11.03
N ASP A 20 -6.02 -8.99 11.97
CA ASP A 20 -5.90 -7.79 12.81
C ASP A 20 -5.39 -6.61 11.99
N LEU A 21 -4.42 -6.86 11.10
CA LEU A 21 -3.94 -5.88 10.12
C LEU A 21 -5.10 -5.36 9.27
N THR A 22 -5.94 -6.26 8.75
CA THR A 22 -7.11 -5.92 7.94
C THR A 22 -8.13 -5.11 8.73
N LYS A 23 -8.49 -5.54 9.94
CA LYS A 23 -9.46 -4.82 10.80
C LYS A 23 -8.99 -3.43 11.15
N SER A 24 -7.69 -3.25 11.36
CA SER A 24 -7.09 -1.95 11.71
C SER A 24 -7.08 -0.97 10.54
N PHE A 25 -6.80 -1.42 9.32
CA PHE A 25 -6.47 -0.52 8.21
C PHE A 25 -7.47 -0.50 7.04
N VAL A 26 -8.37 -1.48 6.89
CA VAL A 26 -9.21 -1.59 5.68
C VAL A 26 -10.04 -0.34 5.41
N ARG A 27 -10.60 0.29 6.45
CA ARG A 27 -11.41 1.50 6.27
C ARG A 27 -10.56 2.72 5.97
N LEU A 28 -9.40 2.86 6.63
CA LEU A 28 -8.42 3.92 6.36
C LEU A 28 -7.94 3.86 4.90
N HIS A 29 -7.47 2.69 4.49
CA HIS A 29 -7.02 2.42 3.13
C HIS A 29 -8.14 2.60 2.10
N GLY A 30 -9.32 2.03 2.38
CA GLY A 30 -10.47 2.15 1.50
C GLY A 30 -10.91 3.60 1.27
N HIS A 31 -10.86 4.42 2.32
CA HIS A 31 -11.13 5.86 2.24
C HIS A 31 -10.04 6.63 1.48
N TYR A 32 -8.77 6.25 1.68
CA TYR A 32 -7.61 6.87 1.03
C TYR A 32 -7.56 6.58 -0.46
N GLU A 33 -7.63 5.31 -0.85
CA GLU A 33 -7.21 4.89 -2.19
C GLU A 33 -8.14 3.94 -2.94
N THR A 34 -9.08 3.26 -2.30
CA THR A 34 -9.95 2.33 -3.03
C THR A 34 -10.98 3.06 -3.88
N PRO A 35 -11.01 2.93 -5.23
CA PRO A 35 -11.91 3.70 -6.10
C PRO A 35 -13.39 3.69 -5.70
N LYS A 36 -13.89 2.56 -5.17
CA LYS A 36 -15.27 2.43 -4.71
C LYS A 36 -15.57 3.28 -3.48
N PHE A 37 -14.60 3.40 -2.57
CA PHE A 37 -14.73 3.92 -1.21
C PHE A 37 -13.98 5.23 -0.97
N ARG A 38 -13.18 5.69 -1.93
CA ARG A 38 -12.37 6.89 -1.82
C ARG A 38 -13.23 8.08 -1.42
N ASN A 39 -12.81 8.77 -0.35
CA ASN A 39 -13.52 9.91 0.25
C ASN A 39 -14.96 9.61 0.73
N LYS A 40 -15.31 8.34 0.96
CA LYS A 40 -16.62 7.92 1.49
C LYS A 40 -16.47 7.34 2.88
N PHE A 41 -17.58 7.36 3.62
CA PHE A 41 -17.72 6.68 4.90
C PHE A 41 -18.53 5.41 4.70
N PHE A 42 -18.05 4.31 5.26
CA PHE A 42 -18.60 2.98 5.02
C PHE A 42 -18.26 2.07 6.22
N SER A 43 -19.03 1.00 6.37
CA SER A 43 -18.77 -0.04 7.36
C SER A 43 -17.80 -1.10 6.81
N VAL A 44 -17.17 -1.87 7.71
CA VAL A 44 -16.40 -3.05 7.31
C VAL A 44 -17.28 -4.04 6.52
N GLU A 45 -18.57 -4.14 6.86
CA GLU A 45 -19.53 -4.97 6.14
C GLU A 45 -19.73 -4.50 4.69
N ASP A 46 -19.87 -3.19 4.47
CA ASP A 46 -19.97 -2.62 3.12
C ASP A 46 -18.75 -2.97 2.27
N TYR A 47 -17.56 -2.87 2.86
CA TYR A 47 -16.31 -3.22 2.19
C TYR A 47 -16.27 -4.71 1.84
N ASN A 48 -16.53 -5.60 2.80
CA ASN A 48 -16.53 -7.05 2.58
C ASN A 48 -17.56 -7.48 1.53
N LYS A 49 -18.77 -6.91 1.58
CA LYS A 49 -19.85 -7.16 0.60
C LYS A 49 -19.48 -6.69 -0.80
N TRP A 50 -18.70 -5.62 -0.93
CA TRP A 50 -18.18 -5.19 -2.22
C TRP A 50 -17.02 -6.07 -2.68
N PHE A 51 -16.05 -6.34 -1.81
CA PHE A 51 -14.83 -7.10 -2.10
C PHE A 51 -15.17 -8.50 -2.61
N SER A 52 -16.09 -9.20 -1.92
CA SER A 52 -16.61 -10.53 -2.32
C SER A 52 -17.30 -10.59 -3.69
N LYS A 53 -17.60 -9.43 -4.31
CA LYS A 53 -18.20 -9.36 -5.64
C LYS A 53 -17.18 -9.09 -6.75
N ILE A 54 -15.93 -8.82 -6.41
CA ILE A 54 -14.86 -8.64 -7.40
C ILE A 54 -14.64 -10.00 -8.10
N PRO A 55 -14.55 -10.07 -9.45
CA PRO A 55 -14.53 -11.34 -10.16
C PRO A 55 -13.50 -12.35 -9.65
N TRP A 56 -12.23 -11.95 -9.54
CA TRP A 56 -11.15 -12.82 -9.07
C TRP A 56 -11.33 -13.24 -7.60
N VAL A 57 -11.90 -12.38 -6.75
CA VAL A 57 -12.22 -12.70 -5.35
C VAL A 57 -13.34 -13.72 -5.28
N LYS A 58 -14.41 -13.50 -6.04
CA LYS A 58 -15.61 -14.35 -6.06
C LYS A 58 -15.27 -15.74 -6.58
N GLU A 59 -14.49 -15.81 -7.66
CA GLU A 59 -14.06 -17.05 -8.27
C GLU A 59 -13.16 -17.87 -7.33
N ALA A 60 -12.18 -17.23 -6.70
CA ALA A 60 -11.26 -17.89 -5.78
C ALA A 60 -11.80 -18.08 -4.36
N GLN A 61 -12.99 -17.57 -4.03
CA GLN A 61 -13.61 -17.60 -2.70
C GLN A 61 -12.69 -17.02 -1.59
N ILE A 62 -11.97 -15.96 -1.92
CA ILE A 62 -10.95 -15.35 -1.06
C ILE A 62 -11.58 -14.30 -0.13
N LYS A 63 -11.09 -14.21 1.11
CA LYS A 63 -11.37 -13.10 2.03
C LYS A 63 -10.27 -12.05 1.94
N LEU A 64 -10.58 -10.81 2.29
CA LEU A 64 -9.58 -9.73 2.26
C LEU A 64 -8.36 -10.06 3.12
N SER A 65 -8.56 -10.63 4.32
CA SER A 65 -7.49 -11.07 5.22
C SER A 65 -6.67 -12.26 4.69
N HIS A 66 -7.03 -12.88 3.57
CA HIS A 66 -6.16 -13.85 2.92
C HIS A 66 -5.11 -13.16 2.04
N VAL A 67 -5.40 -11.95 1.54
CA VAL A 67 -4.56 -11.23 0.55
C VAL A 67 -3.95 -9.94 1.09
N ALA A 68 -4.49 -9.38 2.17
CA ALA A 68 -3.90 -8.21 2.83
C ALA A 68 -2.59 -8.62 3.51
N ARG A 69 -1.50 -7.97 3.12
CA ARG A 69 -0.16 -8.23 3.67
C ARG A 69 0.53 -6.97 4.18
N GLY A 70 0.06 -5.83 3.71
CA GLY A 70 0.44 -4.52 4.20
C GLY A 70 -0.62 -3.49 3.84
N PHE A 71 -0.47 -2.33 4.44
CA PHE A 71 -1.22 -1.13 4.10
C PHE A 71 -0.34 0.08 4.33
N ASN A 72 -0.56 1.11 3.53
CA ASN A 72 0.04 2.42 3.73
C ASN A 72 -1.03 3.52 3.69
N VAL A 73 -0.89 4.50 4.58
CA VAL A 73 -1.79 5.65 4.64
C VAL A 73 -1.08 6.93 5.10
N PRO A 74 -1.36 8.07 4.47
CA PRO A 74 -0.90 9.37 4.96
C PRO A 74 -1.72 9.85 6.16
N LYS A 75 -1.15 10.76 6.96
CA LYS A 75 -1.79 11.40 8.12
C LYS A 75 -3.26 11.81 7.90
N TYR A 76 -3.57 12.45 6.77
CA TYR A 76 -4.92 12.97 6.53
C TYR A 76 -6.01 11.88 6.45
N SER A 77 -5.64 10.62 6.18
CA SER A 77 -6.59 9.50 6.15
C SER A 77 -7.21 9.21 7.52
N PHE A 78 -6.55 9.61 8.61
CA PHE A 78 -7.04 9.43 9.98
C PHE A 78 -8.05 10.51 10.41
N LEU A 79 -8.08 11.67 9.74
CA LEU A 79 -8.91 12.80 10.16
C LEU A 79 -10.41 12.43 10.29
N PRO A 80 -11.04 11.72 9.33
CA PRO A 80 -12.44 11.38 9.48
C PRO A 80 -12.75 10.43 10.63
N PHE A 81 -11.77 9.65 11.09
CA PHE A 81 -11.93 8.76 12.24
C PHE A 81 -11.93 9.57 13.54
N PHE A 82 -11.00 10.51 13.69
CA PHE A 82 -10.97 11.43 14.84
C PHE A 82 -12.20 12.36 14.89
N GLU A 83 -12.76 12.71 13.73
CA GLU A 83 -14.00 13.49 13.63
C GLU A 83 -15.28 12.67 13.86
N GLY A 84 -15.17 11.36 14.12
CA GLY A 84 -16.31 10.48 14.35
C GLY A 84 -17.15 10.20 13.09
N LYS A 85 -16.59 10.35 11.89
CA LYS A 85 -17.28 10.01 10.63
C LYS A 85 -17.35 8.50 10.38
N PHE A 86 -16.42 7.75 10.96
CA PHE A 86 -16.43 6.29 10.98
C PHE A 86 -16.93 5.83 12.35
N ASP A 87 -18.18 5.37 12.39
CA ASP A 87 -18.86 4.96 13.61
C ASP A 87 -19.74 3.71 13.33
N PRO A 88 -19.71 2.67 14.18
CA PRO A 88 -18.77 2.46 15.27
C PRO A 88 -17.33 2.22 14.77
N LEU A 89 -16.36 2.50 15.63
CA LEU A 89 -14.98 2.03 15.50
C LEU A 89 -14.85 0.62 16.07
N SER A 90 -14.06 -0.23 15.41
CA SER A 90 -13.61 -1.51 15.97
C SER A 90 -12.59 -1.27 17.09
N GLU A 91 -12.32 -2.30 17.91
CA GLU A 91 -11.31 -2.20 18.96
C GLU A 91 -9.90 -2.03 18.38
N GLU A 92 -9.63 -2.64 17.22
CA GLU A 92 -8.36 -2.50 16.50
C GLU A 92 -8.18 -1.07 15.96
N GLU A 93 -9.23 -0.46 15.41
CA GLU A 93 -9.19 0.93 14.96
C GLU A 93 -9.02 1.91 16.12
N LYS A 94 -9.71 1.69 17.24
CA LYS A 94 -9.51 2.50 18.46
C LYS A 94 -8.05 2.41 18.93
N THR A 95 -7.51 1.20 19.00
CA THR A 95 -6.12 0.96 19.40
C THR A 95 -5.15 1.69 18.46
N LEU A 96 -5.36 1.60 17.15
CA LEU A 96 -4.54 2.30 16.16
C LEU A 96 -4.65 3.83 16.32
N LEU A 97 -5.86 4.37 16.51
CA LEU A 97 -6.08 5.80 16.72
C LEU A 97 -5.40 6.32 17.98
N ASP A 98 -5.42 5.55 19.07
CA ASP A 98 -4.74 5.91 20.32
C ASP A 98 -3.21 5.96 20.17
N LEU A 99 -2.64 5.10 19.32
CA LEU A 99 -1.22 5.14 19.02
C LEU A 99 -0.85 6.39 18.21
N VAL A 100 -1.64 6.73 17.19
CA VAL A 100 -1.33 7.82 16.26
C VAL A 100 -1.76 9.20 16.77
N ASP A 101 -2.68 9.30 17.75
CA ASP A 101 -3.03 10.58 18.40
C ASP A 101 -1.80 11.22 19.08
N LYS A 102 -0.84 10.40 19.50
CA LYS A 102 0.45 10.87 20.04
C LYS A 102 1.26 11.68 19.01
N LEU A 103 0.97 11.51 17.72
CA LEU A 103 1.63 12.17 16.59
C LEU A 103 0.80 13.32 16.00
N LYS A 104 -0.31 13.72 16.62
CA LYS A 104 -1.27 14.68 16.01
C LYS A 104 -0.67 16.01 15.54
N ASN A 105 0.41 16.46 16.16
CA ASN A 105 1.10 17.71 15.82
C ASN A 105 2.23 17.53 14.78
N GLU A 106 2.59 16.29 14.44
CA GLU A 106 3.66 15.96 13.50
C GLU A 106 3.10 15.62 12.13
N ASP A 107 3.89 15.79 11.06
CA ASP A 107 3.54 15.23 9.75
C ASP A 107 4.01 13.77 9.70
N TYR A 108 3.16 12.84 9.27
CA TYR A 108 3.49 11.42 9.33
C TYR A 108 2.87 10.60 8.19
N TYR A 109 3.53 9.50 7.89
CA TYR A 109 3.07 8.44 7.02
C TYR A 109 3.13 7.11 7.77
N ILE A 110 2.06 6.31 7.68
CA ILE A 110 1.99 5.02 8.36
C ILE A 110 2.03 3.91 7.34
N ILE A 111 2.90 2.94 7.60
CA ILE A 111 2.98 1.67 6.91
C ILE A 111 2.67 0.54 7.89
N SER A 112 2.16 -0.56 7.40
CA SER A 112 1.95 -1.78 8.18
C SER A 112 2.31 -3.00 7.37
N SER A 113 2.80 -4.04 8.03
CA SER A 113 3.13 -5.31 7.40
C SER A 113 2.91 -6.47 8.37
N LEU A 114 2.95 -7.68 7.85
CA LEU A 114 3.04 -8.88 8.68
C LEU A 114 4.44 -9.10 9.22
N GLU A 115 4.52 -9.69 10.41
CA GLU A 115 5.78 -10.14 11.02
C GLU A 115 6.50 -11.12 10.08
N ASN A 116 7.82 -10.96 9.95
CA ASN A 116 8.68 -11.78 9.09
C ASN A 116 8.35 -11.73 7.57
N ASP A 117 7.58 -10.72 7.12
CA ASP A 117 7.27 -10.50 5.71
C ASP A 117 8.12 -9.36 5.12
N TYR A 118 9.41 -9.65 4.92
CA TYR A 118 10.41 -8.66 4.48
C TYR A 118 10.06 -8.02 3.13
N ASP A 119 9.54 -8.79 2.17
CA ASP A 119 9.20 -8.27 0.84
C ASP A 119 8.02 -7.29 0.91
N ASN A 120 7.00 -7.56 1.73
CA ASN A 120 5.93 -6.58 1.95
C ASN A 120 6.39 -5.41 2.80
N PHE A 121 7.23 -5.59 3.81
CA PHE A 121 7.80 -4.46 4.53
C PHE A 121 8.57 -3.53 3.59
N LYS A 122 9.41 -4.08 2.72
CA LYS A 122 10.11 -3.34 1.65
C LYS A 122 9.14 -2.63 0.70
N HIS A 123 8.05 -3.30 0.33
CA HIS A 123 6.99 -2.73 -0.52
C HIS A 123 6.38 -1.49 0.13
N GLU A 124 5.99 -1.59 1.40
CA GLU A 124 5.35 -0.49 2.12
C GLU A 124 6.33 0.65 2.41
N VAL A 125 7.59 0.35 2.73
CA VAL A 125 8.64 1.37 2.85
C VAL A 125 8.81 2.14 1.54
N SER A 126 8.68 1.49 0.38
CA SER A 126 8.79 2.16 -0.91
C SER A 126 7.71 3.23 -1.12
N HIS A 127 6.47 2.97 -0.67
CA HIS A 127 5.40 3.97 -0.63
C HIS A 127 5.73 5.12 0.33
N GLY A 128 6.24 4.80 1.52
CA GLY A 128 6.70 5.79 2.50
C GLY A 128 7.74 6.75 1.91
N LEU A 129 8.76 6.21 1.23
CA LEU A 129 9.77 6.99 0.52
C LEU A 129 9.18 7.80 -0.65
N PHE A 130 8.25 7.24 -1.41
CA PHE A 130 7.58 7.92 -2.52
C PHE A 130 6.70 9.09 -2.07
N TYR A 131 6.15 9.01 -0.86
CA TYR A 131 5.39 10.08 -0.23
C TYR A 131 6.30 11.15 0.37
N LEU A 132 7.24 10.75 1.23
CA LEU A 132 8.02 11.67 2.08
C LEU A 132 9.25 12.26 1.38
N ASN A 133 9.90 11.52 0.47
CA ASN A 133 11.15 11.92 -0.14
C ASN A 133 10.96 12.38 -1.60
N LYS A 134 10.98 13.70 -1.81
CA LYS A 134 10.81 14.32 -3.14
C LYS A 134 11.85 13.87 -4.17
N ASN A 135 13.08 13.57 -3.74
CA ASN A 135 14.14 13.13 -4.66
C ASN A 135 13.95 11.67 -5.06
N TYR A 136 13.61 10.80 -4.11
CA TYR A 136 13.23 9.40 -4.39
C TYR A 136 12.06 9.37 -5.39
N LYS A 137 10.97 10.10 -5.08
CA LYS A 137 9.79 10.20 -5.95
C LYS A 137 10.15 10.65 -7.37
N ARG A 138 11.02 11.66 -7.51
CA ARG A 138 11.47 12.16 -8.81
C ARG A 138 12.26 11.12 -9.58
N GLU A 139 13.21 10.42 -8.94
CA GLU A 139 13.99 9.37 -9.60
C GLU A 139 13.12 8.20 -10.03
N VAL A 140 12.18 7.76 -9.18
CA VAL A 140 11.19 6.74 -9.53
C VAL A 140 10.38 7.14 -10.74
N LYS A 141 9.80 8.35 -10.73
CA LYS A 141 9.00 8.85 -11.86
C LYS A 141 9.78 8.97 -13.16
N ASN A 142 11.04 9.38 -13.07
CA ASN A 142 11.91 9.43 -14.24
C ASN A 142 12.13 8.04 -14.83
N GLU A 143 12.33 7.00 -14.02
CA GLU A 143 12.50 5.63 -14.51
C GLU A 143 11.20 5.06 -15.09
N LEU A 144 10.05 5.29 -14.43
CA LEU A 144 8.74 4.91 -14.96
C LEU A 144 8.48 5.54 -16.33
N SER A 145 8.87 6.80 -16.53
CA SER A 145 8.69 7.49 -17.83
C SER A 145 9.57 6.94 -18.95
N GLN A 146 10.58 6.12 -18.63
CA GLN A 146 11.42 5.45 -19.62
C GLN A 146 10.87 4.07 -20.02
N ILE A 147 9.85 3.56 -19.32
CA ILE A 147 9.18 2.31 -19.69
C ILE A 147 8.41 2.56 -20.99
N ASN A 148 8.50 1.63 -21.94
CA ASN A 148 7.75 1.79 -23.18
C ASN A 148 6.24 1.79 -22.89
N GLU A 149 5.51 2.56 -23.70
CA GLU A 149 4.10 2.85 -23.44
C GLU A 149 3.24 1.57 -23.33
N ASN A 150 3.50 0.56 -24.17
CA ASN A 150 2.75 -0.69 -24.15
C ASN A 150 2.92 -1.44 -22.83
N ASP A 151 4.14 -1.60 -22.34
CA ASP A 151 4.39 -2.30 -21.07
C ASP A 151 3.88 -1.48 -19.88
N TYR A 152 3.99 -0.15 -19.91
CA TYR A 152 3.39 0.72 -18.90
C TYR A 152 1.87 0.49 -18.80
N TRP A 153 1.16 0.48 -19.93
CA TRP A 153 -0.28 0.24 -19.93
C TRP A 153 -0.67 -1.19 -19.53
N ARG A 154 0.16 -2.19 -19.84
CA ARG A 154 -0.06 -3.57 -19.37
C ARG A 154 0.03 -3.67 -17.85
N MET A 155 1.06 -3.08 -17.24
CA MET A 155 1.17 -3.03 -15.77
C MET A 155 0.01 -2.23 -15.15
N TRP A 156 -0.36 -1.11 -15.77
CA TRP A 156 -1.51 -0.32 -15.35
C TRP A 156 -2.80 -1.14 -15.35
N ASP A 157 -3.07 -1.88 -16.44
CA ASP A 157 -4.29 -2.68 -16.56
C ASP A 157 -4.28 -3.87 -15.60
N PHE A 158 -3.13 -4.49 -15.34
CA PHE A 158 -2.99 -5.50 -14.30
C PHE A 158 -3.41 -4.96 -12.92
N LEU A 159 -2.83 -3.84 -12.49
CA LEU A 159 -3.13 -3.25 -11.18
C LEU A 159 -4.57 -2.73 -11.09
N LYS A 160 -5.10 -2.18 -12.18
CA LYS A 160 -6.49 -1.70 -12.25
C LYS A 160 -7.52 -2.82 -12.14
N GLN A 161 -7.18 -4.04 -12.54
CA GLN A 161 -8.07 -5.21 -12.41
C GLN A 161 -8.28 -5.61 -10.94
N THR A 162 -7.37 -5.27 -10.03
CA THR A 162 -7.56 -5.50 -8.58
C THR A 162 -8.81 -4.80 -8.03
N LYS A 163 -9.19 -3.65 -8.62
CA LYS A 163 -10.23 -2.71 -8.14
C LYS A 163 -9.90 -2.03 -6.81
N LEU A 164 -8.73 -2.28 -6.23
CA LEU A 164 -8.30 -1.75 -4.93
C LEU A 164 -7.54 -0.43 -5.07
N ILE A 165 -6.92 -0.20 -6.24
CA ILE A 165 -6.00 0.91 -6.49
C ILE A 165 -6.69 2.04 -7.29
N HIS A 166 -6.55 3.29 -6.83
CA HIS A 166 -7.03 4.46 -7.57
C HIS A 166 -5.97 5.03 -8.52
N LYS A 167 -6.39 5.46 -9.71
CA LYS A 167 -5.51 5.97 -10.79
C LYS A 167 -4.52 7.07 -10.39
N LYS A 168 -4.73 7.78 -9.28
CA LYS A 168 -3.84 8.85 -8.81
C LYS A 168 -2.56 8.33 -8.15
N ILE A 169 -2.56 7.08 -7.69
CA ILE A 169 -1.42 6.44 -7.03
C ILE A 169 -0.79 5.36 -7.90
N MET A 170 -1.18 5.24 -9.18
CA MET A 170 -0.71 4.12 -10.00
C MET A 170 0.81 4.10 -10.16
N ASP A 171 1.46 5.25 -10.37
CA ASP A 171 2.94 5.32 -10.43
C ASP A 171 3.58 4.80 -9.13
N ASP A 172 2.94 5.06 -7.99
CA ASP A 172 3.38 4.59 -6.67
C ASP A 172 3.26 3.06 -6.60
N GLU A 173 2.10 2.52 -6.94
CA GLU A 173 1.88 1.07 -6.96
C GLU A 173 2.78 0.33 -7.95
N MET A 174 2.94 0.86 -9.17
CA MET A 174 3.77 0.22 -10.20
C MET A 174 5.23 0.10 -9.76
N HIS A 175 5.80 1.14 -9.15
CA HIS A 175 7.20 1.07 -8.72
C HIS A 175 7.38 0.12 -7.53
N ALA A 176 6.44 0.12 -6.58
CA ALA A 176 6.47 -0.77 -5.42
C ALA A 176 6.37 -2.24 -5.86
N HIS A 177 5.46 -2.55 -6.80
CA HIS A 177 5.35 -3.87 -7.39
C HIS A 177 6.59 -4.27 -8.21
N LEU A 178 7.17 -3.36 -9.01
CA LEU A 178 8.41 -3.65 -9.74
C LEU A 178 9.60 -3.92 -8.80
N LEU A 179 9.59 -3.33 -7.60
CA LEU A 179 10.64 -3.53 -6.61
C LEU A 179 10.51 -4.87 -5.88
N THR A 180 9.30 -5.32 -5.56
CA THR A 180 9.11 -6.45 -4.63
C THR A 180 8.33 -7.64 -5.17
N ASN A 181 7.58 -7.46 -6.27
CA ASN A 181 6.73 -8.51 -6.84
C ASN A 181 6.60 -8.37 -8.37
N TYR A 182 7.72 -8.13 -9.05
CA TYR A 182 7.75 -7.88 -10.49
C TYR A 182 7.28 -9.08 -11.31
N SER A 183 7.38 -10.30 -10.75
CA SER A 183 6.87 -11.54 -11.35
C SER A 183 5.37 -11.55 -11.57
N SER A 184 4.63 -10.62 -10.98
CA SER A 184 3.20 -10.43 -11.25
C SER A 184 2.92 -9.78 -12.62
N PHE A 185 3.91 -9.11 -13.22
CA PHE A 185 3.78 -8.46 -14.52
C PHE A 185 4.15 -9.42 -15.65
N VAL A 186 3.18 -10.23 -16.04
CA VAL A 186 3.31 -11.22 -17.12
C VAL A 186 2.46 -10.87 -18.33
N ASP A 187 2.81 -11.41 -19.49
CA ASP A 187 2.00 -11.40 -20.70
C ASP A 187 0.89 -12.48 -20.67
N GLU A 188 0.16 -12.61 -21.78
CA GLU A 188 -0.96 -13.56 -21.93
C GLU A 188 -0.52 -15.02 -21.81
N ASP A 189 0.76 -15.32 -22.06
CA ASP A 189 1.36 -16.66 -21.96
C ASP A 189 1.98 -16.90 -20.58
N GLY A 190 1.86 -15.94 -19.65
CA GLY A 190 2.45 -16.01 -18.30
C GLY A 190 3.96 -15.74 -18.26
N GLN A 191 4.55 -15.23 -19.35
CA GLN A 191 5.96 -14.84 -19.37
C GLN A 191 6.12 -13.43 -18.84
N LEU A 192 7.19 -13.17 -18.09
CA LEU A 192 7.50 -11.82 -17.61
C LEU A 192 7.57 -10.84 -18.78
N LEU A 193 6.96 -9.66 -18.63
CA LEU A 193 7.02 -8.63 -19.66
C LEU A 193 8.49 -8.30 -19.99
N LYS A 194 8.85 -8.55 -21.26
CA LYS A 194 10.22 -8.52 -21.73
C LYS A 194 10.90 -7.18 -21.46
N GLY A 195 12.02 -7.21 -20.75
CA GLY A 195 12.83 -6.01 -20.50
C GLY A 195 12.40 -5.21 -19.27
N LEU A 196 11.45 -5.72 -18.46
CA LEU A 196 11.17 -5.18 -17.14
C LEU A 196 12.33 -5.38 -16.16
N GLU A 197 13.14 -6.42 -16.33
CA GLU A 197 14.24 -6.79 -15.42
C GLU A 197 15.25 -5.65 -15.25
N LYS A 198 15.49 -4.87 -16.32
CA LYS A 198 16.38 -3.70 -16.24
C LYS A 198 15.80 -2.62 -15.33
N TYR A 199 14.48 -2.46 -15.28
CA TYR A 199 13.83 -1.48 -14.41
C TYR A 199 13.79 -1.97 -12.97
N VAL A 200 13.60 -3.28 -12.73
CA VAL A 200 13.76 -3.89 -11.40
C VAL A 200 15.12 -3.50 -10.81
N PHE A 201 16.20 -3.74 -11.55
CA PHE A 201 17.55 -3.36 -11.11
C PHE A 201 17.71 -1.85 -10.84
N ARG A 202 17.08 -0.99 -11.64
CA ARG A 202 17.14 0.46 -11.45
C ARG A 202 16.36 0.90 -10.21
N PHE A 203 15.17 0.35 -9.99
CA PHE A 203 14.39 0.64 -8.79
C PHE A 203 15.08 0.11 -7.53
N GLU A 204 15.72 -1.06 -7.57
CA GLU A 204 16.58 -1.55 -6.48
C GLU A 204 17.68 -0.55 -6.15
N LYS A 205 18.40 -0.06 -7.17
CA LYS A 205 19.46 0.93 -6.97
C LYS A 205 18.95 2.24 -6.37
N ILE A 206 17.79 2.71 -6.83
CA ILE A 206 17.14 3.91 -6.26
C ILE A 206 16.74 3.62 -4.81
N PHE A 207 16.09 2.50 -4.54
CA PHE A 207 15.68 2.10 -3.20
C PHE A 207 16.87 2.04 -2.25
N SER A 208 17.92 1.27 -2.56
CA SER A 208 19.11 1.16 -1.71
C SER A 208 19.79 2.50 -1.42
N LYS A 209 19.73 3.45 -2.37
CA LYS A 209 20.29 4.80 -2.17
C LYS A 209 19.53 5.60 -1.10
N TYR A 210 18.22 5.39 -0.98
CA TYR A 210 17.35 6.17 -0.09
C TYR A 210 16.89 5.42 1.16
N SER A 211 17.02 4.09 1.19
CA SER A 211 16.62 3.24 2.30
C SER A 211 17.69 3.07 3.39
N ASN A 212 18.87 3.69 3.20
CA ASN A 212 19.94 3.61 4.19
C ASN A 212 19.51 4.24 5.52
N GLY A 213 19.61 3.48 6.61
CA GLY A 213 19.22 3.89 7.96
C GLY A 213 17.73 3.70 8.28
N ILE A 214 16.95 3.10 7.38
CA ILE A 214 15.60 2.63 7.70
C ILE A 214 15.72 1.38 8.58
N LYS A 215 15.10 1.41 9.76
CA LYS A 215 15.09 0.24 10.64
C LYS A 215 14.25 -0.89 10.06
N GLY A 216 14.73 -2.13 10.20
CA GLY A 216 14.05 -3.32 9.67
C GLY A 216 14.41 -3.68 8.22
N LEU A 217 15.26 -2.88 7.56
CA LEU A 217 15.84 -3.16 6.23
C LEU A 217 17.31 -3.59 6.31
#